data_AF-A0A836W779-F1
#
_entry.id   AF-A0A836W779-F1
#
_cell.length_a   1.000
_cell.length_b   1.000
_cell.length_c   1.000
_cell.angle_alpha   90.00
_cell.angle_beta   90.00
_cell.angle_gamma   90.00
#
_symmetry.space_group_name_H-M   'P 1'
#
loop_
_entity.id
_entity.type
_entity.pdbx_description
1 polymer ?
#
loop_
_entity_poly.entity_id
_entity_poly.type
_entity_poly.pdbx_seq_one_letter_code
_entity_poly.pdbx_strand_id
1 'polypeptide(L)'
;MDARRARRIYFPFTAIVGMEKAKTALLAAAVDPGIGGVLLVGDKGTGKTTLVRSLAQVLPEVPVVKGCPYSCNPLDPREMCDIHYEAWLRGEKLEVEWRPMKVIDMPLSISVDRLVGSIDVEAALREGRVVFRPGLLAEANRNILYIDEVNLLDDYIADIILD
;
A
#
# COMPACT_ATOMS: atom_id res chain seq x y z
N MET A 1 -18.99 -16.58 16.65
CA MET A 1 -19.61 -15.24 16.50
C MET A 1 -18.54 -14.35 15.91
N ASP A 2 -18.17 -14.60 14.65
CA ASP A 2 -18.80 -14.11 13.42
C ASP A 2 -18.32 -12.69 13.08
N ALA A 3 -17.30 -12.66 12.23
CA ALA A 3 -16.91 -11.50 11.46
C ALA A 3 -16.43 -12.03 10.10
N ARG A 4 -17.34 -12.67 9.35
CA ARG A 4 -17.24 -12.63 7.89
C ARG A 4 -17.35 -11.16 7.48
N ARG A 5 -16.26 -10.40 7.64
CA ARG A 5 -16.07 -9.12 6.94
C ARG A 5 -16.46 -9.43 5.52
N ALA A 6 -17.47 -8.73 4.99
CA ALA A 6 -17.89 -8.87 3.61
C ALA A 6 -16.68 -8.60 2.73
N ARG A 7 -15.91 -9.66 2.43
CA ARG A 7 -14.78 -9.63 1.52
C ARG A 7 -15.45 -9.21 0.23
N ARG A 8 -15.18 -7.98 -0.22
CA ARG A 8 -15.68 -7.50 -1.50
C ARG A 8 -15.17 -8.52 -2.50
N ILE A 9 -16.07 -9.41 -2.97
CA ILE A 9 -15.65 -10.56 -3.77
C ILE A 9 -15.27 -9.99 -5.12
N TYR A 10 -13.97 -9.78 -5.33
CA TYR A 10 -13.47 -9.43 -6.66
C TYR A 10 -13.47 -10.68 -7.51
N PHE A 11 -13.57 -10.50 -8.83
CA PHE A 11 -13.50 -11.60 -9.76
C PHE A 11 -12.20 -12.41 -9.55
N PRO A 12 -12.21 -13.75 -9.53
CA PRO A 12 -11.02 -14.54 -9.19
C PRO A 12 -9.85 -14.29 -10.17
N PHE A 13 -8.64 -14.12 -9.65
CA PHE A 13 -7.43 -13.83 -10.45
C PHE A 13 -7.19 -14.89 -11.53
N THR A 14 -7.38 -16.16 -11.17
CA THR A 14 -7.21 -17.31 -12.07
C THR A 14 -8.32 -17.43 -13.13
N ALA A 15 -9.48 -16.81 -12.91
CA ALA A 15 -10.61 -16.85 -13.83
C ALA A 15 -10.53 -15.76 -14.92
N ILE A 16 -9.62 -14.79 -14.79
CA ILE A 16 -9.43 -13.74 -15.79
C ILE A 16 -8.82 -14.35 -17.04
N VAL A 17 -9.53 -14.23 -18.17
CA VAL A 17 -9.11 -14.81 -19.45
C VAL A 17 -8.02 -13.95 -20.09
N GLY A 18 -6.92 -14.60 -20.51
CA GLY A 18 -5.79 -13.93 -21.15
C GLY A 18 -4.96 -13.08 -20.19
N MET A 19 -4.35 -12.01 -20.70
CA MET A 19 -3.46 -11.12 -19.94
C MET A 19 -2.24 -11.82 -19.31
N GLU A 20 -1.76 -12.91 -19.90
CA GLU A 20 -0.70 -13.75 -19.31
C GLU A 20 0.57 -12.97 -18.98
N LYS A 21 1.00 -12.05 -19.86
CA LYS A 21 2.14 -11.16 -19.57
C LYS A 21 1.90 -10.28 -18.35
N ALA A 22 0.71 -9.71 -18.20
CA ALA A 22 0.37 -8.85 -17.06
C ALA A 22 0.26 -9.67 -15.77
N LYS A 23 -0.33 -10.86 -15.81
CA LYS A 23 -0.37 -11.78 -14.66
C LYS A 23 1.03 -12.13 -14.19
N THR A 24 1.91 -12.53 -15.11
CA THR A 24 3.30 -12.85 -14.79
C THR A 24 4.04 -11.66 -14.22
N ALA A 25 3.91 -10.47 -14.81
CA ALA A 25 4.55 -9.26 -14.29
C ALA A 25 4.09 -8.91 -12.87
N LEU A 26 2.78 -8.98 -12.61
CA LEU A 26 2.22 -8.73 -11.29
C LEU A 26 2.66 -9.75 -10.24
N LEU A 27 2.70 -11.04 -10.60
CA LEU A 27 3.16 -12.09 -9.68
C LEU A 27 4.67 -11.97 -9.41
N ALA A 28 5.47 -11.62 -10.42
CA ALA A 28 6.90 -11.39 -10.25
C ALA A 28 7.15 -10.21 -9.29
N ALA A 29 6.48 -9.07 -9.50
CA ALA A 29 6.59 -7.90 -8.63
C ALA A 29 6.10 -8.17 -7.19
N ALA A 30 5.14 -9.10 -7.00
CA ALA A 30 4.70 -9.50 -5.67
C ALA A 30 5.71 -10.41 -4.93
N VAL A 31 6.56 -11.13 -5.67
CA VAL A 31 7.63 -11.96 -5.10
C VAL A 31 8.86 -11.10 -4.79
N ASP A 32 9.25 -10.25 -5.74
CA ASP A 32 10.40 -9.35 -5.61
C ASP A 32 9.98 -7.91 -5.97
N PRO A 33 9.66 -7.08 -4.97
CA PRO A 33 9.36 -5.66 -5.18
C PRO A 33 10.53 -4.87 -5.79
N GLY A 34 11.76 -5.38 -5.75
CA GLY A 34 12.94 -4.77 -6.36
C GLY A 34 12.92 -4.75 -7.89
N ILE A 35 12.02 -5.51 -8.52
CA ILE A 35 11.74 -5.43 -9.96
C ILE A 35 11.15 -4.07 -10.34
N GLY A 36 10.55 -3.36 -9.38
CA GLY A 36 9.92 -2.05 -9.57
C GLY A 36 8.44 -2.12 -9.95
N GLY A 37 7.91 -0.98 -10.40
CA GLY A 37 6.50 -0.84 -10.74
C GLY A 37 6.10 -1.59 -12.01
N VAL A 38 4.84 -2.05 -12.05
CA VAL A 38 4.26 -2.72 -13.23
C VAL A 38 3.36 -1.74 -13.99
N LEU A 39 3.76 -1.38 -15.22
CA LEU A 39 2.94 -0.57 -16.12
C LEU A 39 1.99 -1.45 -16.96
N LEU A 40 0.68 -1.32 -16.72
CA LEU A 40 -0.35 -2.06 -17.46
C LEU A 40 -0.94 -1.21 -18.59
N VAL A 41 -0.55 -1.50 -19.83
CA VAL A 41 -1.02 -0.79 -21.04
C VAL A 41 -2.17 -1.55 -21.72
N GLY A 42 -3.21 -0.82 -22.12
CA GLY A 42 -4.29 -1.33 -22.97
C GLY A 42 -5.52 -0.44 -22.95
N ASP A 43 -6.52 -0.75 -23.76
CA ASP A 43 -7.73 0.08 -23.91
C ASP A 43 -8.62 0.10 -22.66
N LYS A 44 -9.50 1.09 -22.56
CA LYS A 44 -10.52 1.14 -21.51
C LYS A 44 -11.44 -0.09 -21.62
N GLY A 45 -11.74 -0.71 -20.47
CA GLY A 45 -12.60 -1.90 -20.43
C GLY A 45 -11.88 -3.24 -20.64
N THR A 46 -10.54 -3.26 -20.78
CA THR A 46 -9.77 -4.52 -20.89
C THR A 46 -9.57 -5.28 -19.58
N GLY A 47 -10.16 -4.83 -18.48
CA GLY A 47 -10.11 -5.54 -17.19
C GLY A 47 -8.83 -5.33 -16.36
N LYS A 48 -7.98 -4.34 -16.69
CA LYS A 48 -6.76 -4.01 -15.91
C LYS A 48 -7.01 -3.82 -14.42
N THR A 49 -8.00 -2.99 -14.05
CA THR A 49 -8.38 -2.76 -12.66
C THR A 49 -8.91 -4.02 -11.99
N THR A 50 -9.66 -4.85 -12.73
CA THR A 50 -10.14 -6.16 -12.24
C THR A 50 -8.97 -7.09 -11.95
N LEU A 51 -7.96 -7.13 -12.82
CA LEU A 51 -6.76 -7.93 -12.64
C LEU A 51 -5.99 -7.54 -11.37
N VAL A 52 -5.69 -6.25 -11.19
CA VAL A 52 -4.98 -5.76 -10.00
C VAL A 52 -5.76 -6.05 -8.71
N ARG A 53 -7.07 -5.78 -8.70
CA ARG A 53 -7.91 -6.04 -7.51
C ARG A 53 -8.07 -7.52 -7.20
N SER A 54 -8.06 -8.37 -8.24
CA SER A 54 -8.08 -9.81 -8.05
C SER A 54 -6.78 -10.37 -7.48
N LEU A 55 -5.63 -9.72 -7.75
CA LEU A 55 -4.32 -10.12 -7.23
C LEU A 55 -4.30 -10.08 -5.70
N ALA A 56 -4.84 -9.03 -5.07
CA ALA A 56 -4.90 -8.90 -3.62
C ALA A 56 -5.62 -10.08 -2.91
N GLN A 57 -6.44 -10.86 -3.65
CA GLN A 57 -7.12 -12.04 -3.10
C GLN A 57 -6.25 -13.30 -3.09
N VAL A 58 -5.19 -13.36 -3.91
CA VAL A 58 -4.29 -14.52 -4.01
C VAL A 58 -2.98 -14.32 -3.25
N LEU A 59 -2.66 -13.07 -2.87
CA LEU A 59 -1.48 -12.77 -2.07
C LEU A 59 -1.65 -13.26 -0.63
N PRO A 60 -0.56 -13.70 0.02
CA PRO A 60 -0.59 -14.10 1.42
C PRO A 60 -0.91 -12.91 2.32
N GLU A 61 -1.43 -13.20 3.51
CA GLU A 61 -1.54 -12.19 4.55
C GLU A 61 -0.15 -11.73 4.99
N VAL A 62 -0.04 -10.44 5.31
CA VAL A 62 1.20 -9.85 5.81
C VAL A 62 1.12 -9.60 7.31
N PRO A 63 2.22 -9.85 8.05
CA PRO A 63 2.31 -9.43 9.44
C PRO A 63 2.53 -7.92 9.48
N VAL A 64 1.79 -7.24 10.36
CA VAL A 64 1.94 -5.81 10.65
C VAL A 64 1.84 -5.57 12.15
N VAL A 65 2.45 -4.51 12.64
CA VAL A 65 2.21 -4.06 14.02
C VAL A 65 0.80 -3.51 14.15
N LYS A 66 0.04 -4.04 15.11
CA LYS A 66 -1.37 -3.70 15.32
C LYS A 66 -1.51 -2.22 15.67
N GLY A 67 -2.38 -1.51 14.94
CA GLY A 67 -2.64 -0.09 15.14
C GLY A 67 -1.56 0.85 14.58
N CYS A 68 -0.50 0.31 13.94
CA CYS A 68 0.49 1.14 13.28
C CYS A 68 -0.10 1.79 12.01
N PRO A 69 -0.09 3.13 11.88
CA PRO A 69 -0.59 3.80 10.67
C PRO A 69 0.23 3.46 9.43
N TYR A 70 1.52 3.20 9.60
CA TYR A 70 2.46 2.81 8.53
C TYR A 70 2.44 1.32 8.24
N SER A 71 1.67 0.52 9.00
CA SER A 71 1.58 -0.92 8.80
C SER A 71 2.95 -1.62 8.83
N CYS A 72 3.87 -1.14 9.68
CA CYS A 72 5.27 -1.57 9.64
C CYS A 72 5.47 -3.07 9.89
N ASN A 73 6.60 -3.60 9.39
CA ASN A 73 6.92 -5.03 9.47
C ASN A 73 7.45 -5.37 10.87
N PRO A 74 6.77 -6.22 11.65
CA PRO A 74 7.24 -6.60 12.98
C PRO A 74 8.43 -7.58 12.95
N LEU A 75 8.76 -8.14 11.77
CA LEU A 75 9.79 -9.17 11.60
C LEU A 75 11.13 -8.64 11.08
N ASP A 76 11.17 -7.40 10.60
CA ASP A 76 12.40 -6.77 10.10
C ASP A 76 12.54 -5.35 10.68
N PRO A 77 13.52 -5.10 11.57
CA PRO A 77 13.77 -3.77 12.14
C PRO A 77 14.02 -2.67 11.11
N ARG A 78 14.50 -3.01 9.91
CA ARG A 78 14.76 -2.04 8.83
C ARG A 78 13.48 -1.53 8.18
N GLU A 79 12.38 -2.23 8.38
CA GLU A 79 11.04 -1.91 7.87
C GLU A 79 10.09 -1.44 9.01
N MET A 80 10.66 -1.05 10.16
CA MET A 80 9.93 -0.46 11.28
C MET A 80 9.93 1.07 11.18
N CYS A 81 8.83 1.70 11.61
CA CYS A 81 8.87 3.14 11.87
C CYS A 81 9.59 3.43 13.19
N ASP A 82 10.04 4.66 13.38
CA ASP A 82 10.83 5.09 14.55
C ASP A 82 10.24 4.61 15.88
N ILE A 83 8.93 4.76 16.06
CA ILE A 83 8.21 4.36 17.27
C ILE A 83 8.38 2.86 17.58
N HIS A 84 8.23 2.01 16.57
CA HIS A 84 8.31 0.56 16.76
C HIS A 84 9.75 0.06 16.76
N TYR A 85 10.64 0.71 16.03
CA TYR A 85 12.07 0.44 16.08
C TYR A 85 12.64 0.71 17.48
N GLU A 86 12.27 1.83 18.10
CA GLU A 86 12.65 2.13 19.47
C GLU A 86 12.07 1.14 20.49
N ALA A 87 10.80 0.76 20.35
CA ALA A 87 10.18 -0.26 21.20
C ALA A 87 10.90 -1.62 21.06
N TRP A 88 11.26 -2.00 19.83
CA TRP A 88 12.04 -3.20 19.55
C TRP A 88 13.43 -3.14 20.20
N LEU A 89 14.14 -2.01 20.12
CA LEU A 89 15.44 -1.81 20.80
C LEU A 89 15.34 -1.97 22.32
N ARG A 90 14.22 -1.58 22.92
CA ARG A 90 13.95 -1.75 24.36
C ARG A 90 13.52 -3.18 24.73
N GLY A 91 13.40 -4.09 23.75
CA GLY A 91 12.93 -5.46 23.96
C GLY A 91 11.44 -5.55 24.26
N GLU A 92 10.65 -4.53 23.90
CA GLU A 92 9.21 -4.55 24.07
C GLU A 92 8.56 -5.53 23.10
N LYS A 93 7.47 -6.18 23.53
CA LYS A 93 6.72 -7.09 22.69
C LYS A 93 5.74 -6.30 21.81
N LEU A 94 5.99 -6.27 20.51
CA LEU A 94 5.07 -5.69 19.52
C LEU A 94 3.85 -6.61 19.33
N GLU A 95 2.64 -6.05 19.45
CA GLU A 95 1.42 -6.77 19.08
C GLU A 95 1.34 -6.90 17.56
N VAL A 96 1.28 -8.14 17.06
CA VAL A 96 1.25 -8.43 15.63
C VAL A 96 -0.16 -8.88 15.21
N GLU A 97 -0.63 -8.33 14.09
CA GLU A 97 -1.81 -8.84 13.38
C GLU A 97 -1.42 -9.31 11.97
N TRP A 98 -2.04 -10.39 11.52
CA TRP A 98 -1.97 -10.85 10.15
C TRP A 98 -3.20 -10.34 9.42
N ARG A 99 -2.99 -9.67 8.29
CA ARG A 99 -4.08 -9.10 7.52
C ARG A 99 -3.86 -9.26 6.02
N PRO A 100 -4.94 -9.39 5.23
CA PRO A 100 -4.84 -9.44 3.79
C PRO A 100 -4.34 -8.09 3.26
N MET A 101 -3.53 -8.15 2.20
CA MET A 101 -3.14 -6.96 1.45
C MET A 101 -4.36 -6.29 0.81
N LYS A 102 -4.27 -4.99 0.60
CA LYS A 102 -5.31 -4.17 -0.03
C LYS A 102 -4.76 -3.49 -1.27
N VAL A 103 -5.66 -3.12 -2.18
CA VAL A 103 -5.36 -2.17 -3.25
C VAL A 103 -5.73 -0.78 -2.76
N ILE A 104 -4.75 0.13 -2.78
CA ILE A 104 -4.90 1.54 -2.44
C ILE A 104 -4.92 2.31 -3.74
N ASP A 105 -6.09 2.84 -4.10
CA ASP A 105 -6.28 3.64 -5.31
C ASP A 105 -5.73 5.06 -5.07
N MET A 106 -4.79 5.50 -5.91
CA MET A 106 -4.28 6.87 -5.90
C MET A 106 -5.11 7.78 -6.80
N PRO A 107 -5.67 8.91 -6.29
CA PRO A 107 -6.30 9.91 -7.12
C PRO A 107 -5.27 10.64 -8.00
N LEU A 108 -5.64 10.93 -9.26
CA LEU A 108 -4.79 11.70 -10.18
C LEU A 108 -4.45 13.11 -9.67
N SER A 109 -5.39 13.75 -8.98
CA SER A 109 -5.25 15.11 -8.43
C SER A 109 -4.86 15.13 -6.95
N ILE A 110 -4.02 14.17 -6.52
CA ILE A 110 -3.53 14.13 -5.15
C ILE A 110 -2.51 15.26 -4.88
N SER A 111 -2.66 15.95 -3.75
CA SER A 111 -1.63 16.88 -3.29
C SER A 111 -0.47 16.13 -2.66
N VAL A 112 0.72 16.72 -2.71
CA VAL A 112 1.95 16.18 -2.11
C VAL A 112 1.73 15.85 -0.64
N ASP A 113 1.18 16.79 0.13
CA ASP A 113 0.85 16.63 1.55
C ASP A 113 -0.08 15.43 1.83
N ARG A 114 -0.97 15.09 0.90
CA ARG A 114 -1.85 13.92 1.05
C ARG A 114 -1.16 12.63 0.61
N LEU A 115 -0.19 12.71 -0.31
CA LEU A 115 0.58 11.58 -0.79
C LEU A 115 1.63 11.14 0.25
N VAL A 116 2.55 12.04 0.62
CA VAL A 116 3.66 11.75 1.54
C VAL A 116 3.25 11.89 3.01
N GLY A 117 2.25 12.73 3.29
CA GLY A 117 1.83 13.09 4.64
C GLY A 117 2.18 14.53 4.98
N SER A 118 1.65 15.02 6.08
CA SER A 118 1.81 16.42 6.48
C SER A 118 1.99 16.58 7.98
N ILE A 119 2.48 17.74 8.38
CA ILE A 119 2.59 18.12 9.78
C ILE A 119 1.35 18.91 10.18
N ASP A 120 0.71 18.50 11.28
CA ASP A 120 -0.39 19.23 11.88
C ASP A 120 0.14 20.39 12.73
N VAL A 121 0.24 21.56 12.10
CA VAL A 121 0.76 22.78 12.74
C VAL A 121 -0.13 23.24 13.89
N GLU A 122 -1.46 23.09 13.77
CA GLU A 122 -2.38 23.50 14.84
C GLU A 122 -2.19 22.62 16.09
N ALA A 123 -2.11 21.31 15.91
CA ALA A 123 -1.79 20.39 17.00
C ALA A 123 -0.39 20.67 17.57
N ALA A 124 0.59 20.99 16.72
CA ALA A 124 1.94 21.31 17.17
C ALA A 124 2.00 22.57 18.04
N LEU A 125 1.23 23.61 17.69
CA LEU A 125 1.15 24.84 18.47
C LEU A 125 0.38 24.66 19.79
N ARG A 126 -0.67 23.83 19.81
CA ARG A 126 -1.48 23.59 21.01
C ARG A 126 -0.85 22.61 22.00
N GLU A 127 -0.28 21.53 21.48
CA GLU A 127 0.25 20.41 22.28
C GLU A 127 1.76 20.49 22.48
N GLY A 128 2.45 21.44 21.82
CA GLY A 128 3.90 21.62 21.91
C GLY A 128 4.71 20.47 21.28
N ARG A 129 4.07 19.57 20.54
CA ARG A 129 4.68 18.39 19.91
C ARG A 129 4.33 18.31 18.44
N VAL A 130 5.29 18.00 17.58
CA VAL A 130 5.03 17.80 16.13
C VAL A 130 4.15 16.57 15.96
N VAL A 131 2.94 16.75 15.40
CA VAL A 131 2.03 15.66 15.08
C VAL A 131 2.07 15.42 13.58
N PHE A 132 2.59 14.27 13.16
CA PHE A 132 2.60 13.88 11.76
C PHE A 132 1.30 13.17 11.37
N ARG A 133 0.71 13.57 10.25
CA ARG A 133 -0.43 12.92 9.64
C ARG A 133 0.07 12.04 8.49
N PRO A 134 -0.08 10.71 8.58
CA PRO A 134 0.35 9.79 7.53
C PRO A 134 -0.38 10.10 6.21
N GLY A 135 0.36 10.09 5.10
CA GLY A 135 -0.19 10.21 3.76
C GLY A 135 -0.62 8.88 3.15
N LEU A 136 -1.03 8.91 1.89
CA LEU A 136 -1.44 7.73 1.12
C LEU A 136 -0.33 6.68 1.03
N LEU A 137 0.94 7.09 0.94
CA LEU A 137 2.07 6.14 0.88
C LEU A 137 2.21 5.33 2.18
N ALA A 138 1.86 5.89 3.33
CA ALA A 138 1.82 5.15 4.59
C ALA A 138 0.72 4.08 4.59
N GLU A 139 -0.42 4.37 3.98
CA GLU A 139 -1.50 3.40 3.78
C GLU A 139 -1.12 2.33 2.74
N ALA A 140 -0.37 2.71 1.71
CA ALA A 140 0.10 1.82 0.66
C ALA A 140 1.25 0.90 1.10
N ASN A 141 1.92 1.20 2.21
CA ASN A 141 3.00 0.35 2.72
C ASN A 141 2.50 -1.09 2.98
N ARG A 142 3.24 -2.07 2.43
CA ARG A 142 2.90 -3.50 2.42
C ARG A 142 1.51 -3.81 1.82
N ASN A 143 1.05 -2.93 0.93
CA ASN A 143 -0.16 -3.06 0.13
C ASN A 143 0.19 -2.76 -1.34
N ILE A 144 -0.81 -2.79 -2.22
CA ILE A 144 -0.64 -2.47 -3.64
C ILE A 144 -1.10 -1.04 -3.88
N LEU A 145 -0.20 -0.15 -4.33
CA LEU A 145 -0.57 1.18 -4.83
C LEU A 145 -1.02 1.06 -6.29
N TYR A 146 -2.24 1.50 -6.60
CA TYR A 146 -2.79 1.49 -7.95
C TYR A 146 -3.02 2.92 -8.44
N ILE A 147 -2.53 3.21 -9.65
CA ILE A 147 -2.70 4.50 -10.32
C ILE A 147 -3.45 4.22 -11.61
N ASP A 148 -4.66 4.77 -11.74
CA ASP A 148 -5.40 4.71 -13.00
C ASP A 148 -4.94 5.85 -13.91
N GLU A 149 -4.88 5.62 -15.22
CA GLU A 149 -4.53 6.66 -16.20
C GLU A 149 -3.23 7.43 -15.86
N VAL A 150 -2.16 6.69 -15.55
CA VAL A 150 -0.85 7.23 -15.09
C VAL A 150 -0.25 8.31 -16.03
N ASN A 151 -0.65 8.31 -17.30
CA ASN A 151 -0.26 9.33 -18.27
C ASN A 151 -0.85 10.73 -18.00
N LEU A 152 -1.78 10.86 -17.05
CA LEU A 152 -2.36 12.12 -16.59
C LEU A 152 -1.75 12.59 -15.26
N LEU A 153 -0.80 11.83 -14.72
CA LEU A 153 -0.13 12.18 -13.46
C LEU A 153 0.80 13.37 -13.67
N ASP A 154 0.89 14.22 -12.65
CA ASP A 154 1.87 15.31 -12.62
C ASP A 154 3.29 14.73 -12.50
N ASP A 155 4.24 15.24 -13.30
CA ASP A 155 5.63 14.75 -13.34
C ASP A 155 6.28 14.76 -11.96
N TYR A 156 6.01 15.79 -11.14
CA TYR A 156 6.56 15.89 -9.79
C TYR A 156 6.02 14.79 -8.86
N ILE A 157 4.76 14.39 -9.02
CA ILE A 157 4.18 13.28 -8.27
C ILE A 157 4.74 11.94 -8.74
N ALA A 158 4.98 11.79 -10.04
CA ALA A 158 5.61 10.59 -10.58
C ALA A 158 7.03 10.40 -10.02
N ASP A 159 7.82 11.48 -9.98
CA ASP A 159 9.18 11.45 -9.42
C ASP A 159 9.19 11.02 -7.94
N ILE A 160 8.30 11.59 -7.11
CA ILE A 160 8.16 11.22 -5.69
C ILE A 160 7.86 9.73 -5.49
N ILE A 161 7.15 9.09 -6.42
CA ILE A 161 6.77 7.67 -6.32
C ILE A 161 7.89 6.74 -6.80
N LEU A 162 8.78 7.25 -7.67
CA LEU A 162 9.87 6.47 -8.26
C LEU A 162 11.19 6.59 -7.49
N ASP A 163 11.38 7.64 -6.71
CA ASP A 163 12.49 7.81 -5.75
C ASP A 163 12.38 6.85 -4.55
#